data_AF-A0A2D5MRU8-F1
#
_entry.id   AF-A0A2D5MRU8-F1
#
_cell.length_a   1.000
_cell.length_b   1.000
_cell.length_c   1.000
_cell.angle_alpha   90.00
_cell.angle_beta   90.00
_cell.angle_gamma   90.00
#
_symmetry.space_group_name_H-M   'P 1'
#
loop_
_entity.id
_entity.type
_entity.pdbx_description
1 polymer ?
#
loop_
_entity_poly.entity_id
_entity_poly.type
_entity_poly.pdbx_seq_one_letter_code
_entity_poly.pdbx_strand_id
1 'polypeptide(L)' 'MSCNLRENTLAALRSNAEGNIQKAKMNVEVYLHNPVGIGEHPDVLGAIQEQLDIIAHEEERIEVLDKHFTE' A
#
# COMPACT_ATOMS: atom_id res chain seq x y z
N MET A 1 26.43 -3.40 -20.46
CA MET A 1 25.28 -3.34 -19.54
C MET A 1 24.42 -2.16 -19.97
N SER A 2 23.38 -2.40 -20.76
CA SER A 2 22.40 -1.35 -21.00
C SER A 2 21.68 -1.10 -19.69
N CYS A 3 21.77 0.12 -19.20
CA CYS A 3 21.08 0.54 -18.00
C CYS A 3 19.59 0.60 -18.35
N ASN A 4 18.80 -0.41 -17.98
CA ASN A 4 17.36 -0.37 -18.19
C ASN A 4 16.69 0.46 -17.08
N LEU A 5 17.07 1.75 -17.04
CA LEU A 5 16.63 2.70 -16.02
C LEU A 5 15.11 2.85 -15.99
N ARG A 6 14.47 2.80 -17.17
CA ARG A 6 13.02 2.87 -17.30
C ARG A 6 12.36 1.69 -16.60
N GLU A 7 12.69 0.47 -16.99
CA GLU A 7 12.16 -0.75 -16.36
C GLU A 7 12.43 -0.79 -14.86
N ASN A 8 13.66 -0.50 -14.44
CA ASN A 8 14.03 -0.50 -13.02
C ASN A 8 13.25 0.54 -12.22
N THR A 9 13.01 1.73 -12.78
CA THR A 9 12.22 2.78 -12.12
C THR A 9 10.76 2.37 -11.99
N LEU A 10 10.14 1.86 -13.07
CA LEU A 10 8.76 1.40 -13.05
C LEU A 10 8.56 0.23 -12.08
N ALA A 11 9.50 -0.73 -12.08
CA ALA A 11 9.50 -1.85 -11.14
C ALA A 11 9.66 -1.40 -9.68
N ALA A 12 10.51 -0.42 -9.41
CA ALA A 12 10.70 0.14 -8.07
C ALA A 12 9.44 0.86 -7.56
N LEU A 13 8.77 1.65 -8.42
CA LEU A 13 7.52 2.32 -8.08
C LEU A 13 6.40 1.32 -7.78
N ARG A 14 6.24 0.30 -8.64
CA ARG A 14 5.29 -0.79 -8.43
C ARG A 14 5.56 -1.54 -7.12
N SER A 15 6.81 -1.93 -6.88
CA SER A 15 7.18 -2.66 -5.65
C SER A 15 6.93 -1.82 -4.38
N ASN A 16 7.12 -0.50 -4.45
CA ASN A 16 6.81 0.39 -3.34
C ASN A 16 5.31 0.44 -3.04
N ALA A 17 4.47 0.62 -4.06
CA ALA A 17 3.02 0.62 -3.92
C ALA A 17 2.52 -0.73 -3.36
N GLU A 18 2.99 -1.85 -3.92
CA GLU A 18 2.65 -3.20 -3.44
C GLU A 18 3.08 -3.40 -1.97
N GLY A 19 4.27 -2.94 -1.59
CA GLY A 19 4.74 -2.98 -0.21
C GLY A 19 3.86 -2.18 0.75
N ASN A 20 3.43 -0.99 0.34
CA ASN A 20 2.53 -0.14 1.12
C ASN A 20 1.16 -0.80 1.30
N ILE A 21 0.61 -1.42 0.24
CA ILE A 21 -0.64 -2.18 0.29
C ILE A 21 -0.52 -3.35 1.29
N GLN A 22 0.56 -4.13 1.22
CA GLN A 22 0.76 -5.26 2.13
C GLN A 22 0.87 -4.81 3.58
N LYS A 23 1.60 -3.72 3.84
CA LYS A 23 1.71 -3.12 5.18
C LYS A 23 0.34 -2.67 5.70
N ALA A 24 -0.44 -1.96 4.89
CA ALA A 24 -1.77 -1.49 5.26
C ALA A 24 -2.72 -2.67 5.55
N LYS A 25 -2.70 -3.72 4.71
CA LYS A 25 -3.46 -4.96 4.94
C LYS A 25 -3.09 -5.61 6.26
N MET A 26 -1.79 -5.73 6.58
CA MET A 26 -1.37 -6.33 7.85
C MET A 26 -1.77 -5.47 9.06
N ASN A 27 -1.73 -4.15 8.94
CA ASN A 27 -2.23 -3.27 9.99
C ASN A 27 -3.72 -3.50 10.26
N VAL A 28 -4.55 -3.63 9.21
CA VAL A 28 -5.97 -3.97 9.34
C VAL A 28 -6.16 -5.30 10.06
N GLU A 29 -5.42 -6.34 9.66
CA GLU A 29 -5.49 -7.66 10.30
C GLU A 29 -5.10 -7.59 11.79
N VAL A 30 -4.08 -6.80 12.14
CA VAL A 30 -3.68 -6.57 13.54
C VAL A 30 -4.80 -5.88 14.32
N TYR A 31 -5.42 -4.83 13.76
CA TYR A 31 -6.54 -4.14 14.39
C TYR A 31 -7.75 -5.06 14.61
N LEU A 32 -8.03 -5.96 13.66
CA LEU A 32 -9.15 -6.90 13.74
C LEU A 32 -8.91 -8.04 14.74
N HIS A 33 -7.69 -8.59 14.79
CA HIS A 33 -7.38 -9.78 15.61
C HIS A 33 -6.90 -9.43 17.02
N ASN A 34 -6.22 -8.30 17.19
CA ASN A 34 -5.67 -7.91 18.48
C ASN A 34 -5.85 -6.41 18.77
N PRO A 35 -7.11 -5.96 18.93
CA PRO A 35 -7.39 -4.56 19.25
C PRO A 35 -6.87 -4.14 20.64
N VAL A 36 -6.58 -5.12 21.51
CA VAL A 36 -6.15 -4.92 22.90
C VAL A 36 -4.61 -4.95 23.00
N GLY A 37 -4.01 -3.76 23.11
CA GLY A 37 -2.57 -3.58 23.22
C GLY A 37 -2.05 -2.29 22.58
N ILE A 38 -2.83 -1.73 21.65
CA ILE A 38 -2.70 -0.35 21.14
C ILE A 38 -3.47 0.57 22.10
N GLY A 39 -2.98 0.63 23.35
CA GLY A 39 -3.74 1.03 24.54
C GLY A 39 -4.36 2.44 24.60
N GLU A 40 -4.41 3.25 23.54
CA GLU A 40 -4.76 4.68 23.64
C GLU A 40 -5.47 5.26 22.39
N HIS A 41 -5.87 4.46 21.38
CA HIS A 41 -6.63 4.98 20.23
C HIS A 41 -8.12 4.57 20.33
N PRO A 42 -9.04 5.49 20.70
CA PRO A 42 -10.46 5.18 20.87
C PRO A 42 -11.17 4.85 19.54
N ASP A 43 -10.51 5.07 18.40
CA ASP A 43 -11.11 4.94 17.07
C ASP A 43 -10.37 3.91 16.19
N VAL A 44 -10.56 2.63 16.52
CA VAL A 44 -10.04 1.49 15.72
C VAL A 44 -10.63 1.50 14.31
N LEU A 45 -11.89 1.92 14.15
CA LEU A 45 -12.54 1.97 12.85
C LEU A 45 -11.97 3.10 11.98
N GLY A 46 -11.70 4.26 12.56
CA GLY A 46 -10.98 5.35 11.88
C GLY A 46 -9.58 4.93 11.44
N ALA A 47 -8.84 4.22 12.30
CA ALA A 47 -7.53 3.69 11.92
C ALA A 47 -7.62 2.67 10.76
N ILE A 48 -8.62 1.79 10.77
CA ILE A 48 -8.89 0.87 9.65
C ILE A 48 -9.24 1.66 8.39
N GLN A 49 -10.08 2.69 8.49
CA GLN A 49 -10.45 3.54 7.35
C GLN A 49 -9.21 4.19 6.72
N GLU A 50 -8.30 4.75 7.52
CA GLU A 50 -7.04 5.30 7.02
C GLU A 50 -6.20 4.25 6.28
N GLN A 51 -6.15 3.00 6.77
CA GLN A 51 -5.45 1.94 6.05
C GLN A 51 -6.13 1.57 4.73
N LEU A 52 -7.47 1.58 4.67
CA LEU A 52 -8.21 1.34 3.43
C LEU A 52 -7.97 2.45 2.41
N ASP A 53 -7.91 3.71 2.85
CA ASP A 53 -7.61 4.85 1.99
C ASP A 53 -6.20 4.76 1.40
N ILE A 54 -5.22 4.28 2.18
CA ILE A 54 -3.87 3.97 1.69
C ILE A 54 -3.92 2.89 0.61
N ILE A 55 -4.67 1.80 0.84
CA ILE A 55 -4.79 0.72 -0.14
C ILE A 55 -5.38 1.25 -1.45
N ALA A 56 -6.49 1.99 -1.38
CA ALA A 56 -7.15 2.54 -2.55
C ALA A 56 -6.21 3.46 -3.36
N HIS A 57 -5.47 4.33 -2.67
CA HIS A 57 -4.53 5.26 -3.30
C HIS A 57 -3.34 4.55 -3.96
N GLU A 58 -2.80 3.50 -3.34
CA GLU A 58 -1.70 2.73 -3.91
C GLU A 58 -2.17 1.81 -5.05
N GLU A 59 -3.40 1.28 -5.00
CA GLU A 59 -4.02 0.56 -6.11
C GLU A 59 -4.21 1.46 -7.33
N GLU A 60 -4.67 2.71 -7.15
CA GLU A 60 -4.77 3.70 -8.23
C GLU A 60 -3.39 4.00 -8.86
N ARG A 61 -2.32 4.08 -8.05
CA ARG A 61 -0.96 4.27 -8.58
C ARG A 61 -0.52 3.10 -9.45
N ILE A 62 -0.82 1.87 -9.05
CA ILE A 62 -0.53 0.67 -9.86
C ILE A 62 -1.34 0.73 -11.16
N GLU A 63 -2.63 1.08 -11.10
CA GLU A 63 -3.48 1.25 -12.28
C GLU A 63 -2.94 2.31 -13.25
N VAL A 64 -2.47 3.44 -12.73
CA VAL A 64 -1.85 4.51 -13.54
C VAL A 64 -0.55 4.02 -14.18
N LEU A 65 0.28 3.28 -13.44
CA LEU A 65 1.47 2.65 -14.00
C LEU A 65 1.10 1.70 -15.15
N ASP A 66 0.08 0.87 -14.95
CA ASP A 66 -0.34 -0.11 -15.94
C ASP A 66 -1.01 0.53 -17.16
N LYS A 67 -1.76 1.61 -16.96
CA LYS A 67 -2.47 2.29 -18.04
C LYS A 67 -1.55 3.10 -18.94
N HIS A 68 -0.50 3.69 -18.38
CA HIS A 68 0.33 4.68 -19.08
C HIS A 68 1.75 4.19 -19.41
N PHE A 69 2.21 3.10 -18.78
CA PHE A 69 3.60 2.66 -18.87
C PHE A 69 3.75 1.15 -19.15
N THR A 70 2.67 0.40 -19.37
CA THR A 70 2.75 -0.95 -19.95
C THR A 70 3.01 -0.81 -21.45
N GLU A 71 4.18 -1.25 -21.89
CA GLU A 71 4.54 -1.40 -23.32
C GLU A 71 4.08 -2.75 -23.85
#